data_AF-A0A2X1KJ59-F1
#
_entry.id   AF-A0A2X1KJ59-F1
#
_cell.length_a   1.000
_cell.length_b   1.000
_cell.length_c   1.000
_cell.angle_alpha   90.00
_cell.angle_beta   90.00
_cell.angle_gamma   90.00
#
_symmetry.space_group_name_H-M   'P 1'
#
loop_
_entity.id
_entity.type
_entity.pdbx_description
1 polymer ?
#
loop_
_entity_poly.entity_id
_entity_poly.type
_entity_poly.pdbx_seq_one_letter_code
_entity_poly.pdbx_strand_id
1 'polypeptide(L)'
;MAIILGIDPGSRVTGYGVIRQVGRQLSYLGSGCIRTKVDDLPSRLKLIYAGVTEIITQFQPDYFAIEQVFMAKNADSALKLGQARAAWRLWRR
;
A
#
# COMPACT_ATOMS: atom_id res chain seq x y z
N MET A 1 -3.95 5.66 18.07
CA MET A 1 -4.71 5.82 16.81
C MET A 1 -3.79 5.39 15.70
N ALA A 2 -4.25 4.50 14.83
CA ALA A 2 -3.44 3.92 13.76
C ALA A 2 -4.22 3.97 12.44
N ILE A 3 -3.56 4.35 11.35
CA ILE A 3 -4.09 4.25 10.00
C ILE A 3 -3.49 3.00 9.36
N ILE A 4 -4.35 2.12 8.87
CA ILE A 4 -3.97 0.84 8.27
C ILE A 4 -4.34 0.90 6.80
N LEU A 5 -3.36 0.66 5.93
CA LEU A 5 -3.55 0.51 4.49
C LEU A 5 -3.43 -0.98 4.13
N GLY A 6 -4.51 -1.56 3.63
CA GLY A 6 -4.55 -2.89 3.04
C GLY A 6 -4.48 -2.82 1.51
N ILE A 7 -3.67 -3.68 0.91
CA ILE A 7 -3.55 -3.82 -0.55
C ILE A 7 -3.80 -5.27 -0.96
N ASP A 8 -4.68 -5.43 -1.94
CA ASP A 8 -5.01 -6.70 -2.59
C ASP A 8 -4.51 -6.68 -4.05
N PRO A 9 -3.33 -7.26 -4.32
CA PRO A 9 -2.76 -7.28 -5.66
C PRO A 9 -3.40 -8.36 -6.55
N GLY A 10 -4.39 -7.96 -7.36
CA GLY A 10 -4.94 -8.81 -8.43
C GLY A 10 -4.20 -8.70 -9.77
N SER A 11 -4.36 -9.71 -10.64
CA SER A 11 -3.65 -9.82 -11.94
C SER A 11 -3.86 -8.64 -12.90
N ARG A 12 -5.01 -7.96 -12.83
CA ARG A 12 -5.39 -6.81 -13.68
C ARG A 12 -5.80 -5.57 -12.89
N VAL A 13 -6.20 -5.76 -11.64
CA VAL A 13 -6.73 -4.71 -10.77
C VAL A 13 -6.17 -4.94 -9.39
N THR A 14 -5.50 -3.93 -8.84
CA THR A 14 -4.99 -3.95 -7.46
C THR A 14 -5.95 -3.15 -6.59
N GLY A 15 -6.66 -3.81 -5.69
CA GLY A 15 -7.54 -3.14 -4.72
C GLY A 15 -6.71 -2.52 -3.59
N TYR A 16 -7.18 -1.41 -3.02
CA TYR A 16 -6.65 -0.88 -1.78
C TYR A 16 -7.78 -0.41 -0.86
N GLY A 17 -7.55 -0.51 0.45
CA GLY A 17 -8.46 -0.05 1.48
C GLY A 17 -7.69 0.60 2.62
N VAL A 18 -8.20 1.73 3.11
CA VAL A 18 -7.63 2.49 4.22
C VAL A 18 -8.67 2.56 5.33
N ILE A 19 -8.25 2.13 6.52
CA ILE A 19 -9.06 2.20 7.73
C ILE A 19 -8.28 2.92 8.82
N ARG A 20 -9.01 3.60 9.70
CA ARG A 20 -8.48 4.18 10.93
C ARG A 20 -8.95 3.35 12.11
N GLN A 21 -8.01 2.94 12.95
CA GLN A 21 -8.28 2.26 14.20
C GLN A 21 -8.03 3.19 15.40
N VAL A 22 -9.04 3.33 16.25
CA VAL A 22 -8.97 4.04 17.53
C VAL A 22 -9.42 3.07 18.63
N GLY A 23 -8.45 2.46 19.32
CA GLY A 23 -8.73 1.38 20.27
C GLY A 23 -9.37 0.18 19.57
N ARG A 24 -10.64 -0.13 19.91
CA ARG A 24 -11.45 -1.18 19.28
C ARG A 24 -12.35 -0.69 18.15
N GLN A 25 -12.44 0.63 17.93
CA GLN A 25 -13.28 1.18 16.88
C GLN A 25 -12.50 1.26 15.57
N LEU A 26 -13.14 0.82 14.50
CA LEU A 26 -12.64 0.91 13.13
C LEU A 26 -13.50 1.93 12.37
N SER A 27 -12.85 2.87 11.70
CA SER A 27 -13.49 3.87 10.85
C SER A 27 -12.94 3.73 9.44
N TYR A 28 -13.84 3.65 8.47
CA TYR A 28 -13.47 3.64 7.06
C TYR A 28 -12.95 5.01 6.63
N LEU A 29 -11.77 5.07 6.00
CA LEU A 29 -11.21 6.31 5.46
C LEU A 29 -11.34 6.38 3.94
N GLY A 30 -11.22 5.24 3.25
CA GLY A 30 -11.33 5.20 1.81
C GLY A 30 -10.93 3.84 1.25
N SER A 31 -11.39 3.52 0.06
CA SER A 31 -10.94 2.37 -0.72
C SER A 31 -10.99 2.73 -2.19
N GLY A 32 -10.30 1.95 -2.99
CA GLY A 32 -10.25 2.14 -4.42
C GLY A 32 -9.57 0.98 -5.11
N CYS A 33 -9.34 1.16 -6.41
CA CYS A 33 -8.62 0.18 -7.19
C CYS A 33 -7.67 0.86 -8.17
N ILE A 34 -6.43 0.39 -8.19
CA ILE A 34 -5.42 0.77 -9.17
C ILE A 34 -5.56 -0.20 -10.34
N ARG A 35 -6.16 0.29 -11.43
CA ARG A 35 -6.31 -0.47 -12.67
C ARG A 35 -5.03 -0.38 -13.48
N THR A 36 -4.42 -1.54 -13.74
CA THR A 36 -3.25 -1.61 -14.62
C THR A 36 -3.66 -2.22 -15.96
N LYS A 37 -3.71 -1.39 -17.01
CA LYS A 37 -4.00 -1.81 -18.40
C LYS A 37 -2.71 -2.00 -19.19
N VAL A 38 -1.75 -2.72 -18.62
CA VAL A 38 -0.44 -2.97 -19.26
C VAL A 38 -0.09 -4.44 -19.14
N ASP A 39 0.29 -5.05 -20.27
CA ASP A 39 0.70 -6.45 -20.35
C ASP A 39 2.13 -6.68 -19.83
N ASP A 40 2.96 -5.63 -19.86
CA ASP A 40 4.34 -5.67 -19.40
C ASP A 40 4.47 -5.58 -17.87
N LEU A 41 5.16 -6.57 -17.27
CA LEU A 41 5.28 -6.73 -15.83
C LEU A 41 6.07 -5.59 -15.14
N PRO A 42 7.23 -5.13 -15.66
CA PRO A 42 7.91 -3.92 -15.19
C PRO A 42 7.02 -2.67 -15.19
N SER A 43 6.33 -2.41 -16.30
CA SER A 43 5.45 -1.25 -16.46
C SER A 43 4.28 -1.28 -15.48
N ARG A 44 3.71 -2.47 -15.26
CA ARG A 44 2.67 -2.71 -14.27
C ARG A 44 3.13 -2.41 -12.85
N LEU A 45 4.30 -2.91 -12.46
CA LEU A 45 4.87 -2.66 -11.13
C LEU A 45 5.13 -1.16 -10.90
N LYS A 46 5.57 -0.43 -11.93
CA LYS A 46 5.77 1.02 -11.85
C LYS A 46 4.46 1.76 -11.59
N LEU A 47 3.37 1.38 -12.25
CA LEU A 47 2.04 1.98 -12.04
C LEU A 47 1.49 1.67 -10.64
N ILE A 48 1.62 0.42 -10.18
CA ILE A 48 1.22 0.04 -8.83
C ILE A 48 2.04 0.85 -7.81
N TYR A 49 3.37 0.93 -7.99
CA TYR A 49 4.23 1.71 -7.12
C TYR A 49 3.83 3.18 -7.06
N ALA A 50 3.56 3.80 -8.21
CA ALA A 50 3.12 5.19 -8.28
C ALA A 50 1.79 5.40 -7.53
N GLY A 51 0.78 4.57 -7.81
CA GLY A 51 -0.53 4.68 -7.14
C GLY A 51 -0.47 4.42 -5.64
N VAL A 52 0.31 3.42 -5.21
CA VAL A 52 0.52 3.15 -3.78
C VAL A 52 1.28 4.29 -3.10
N THR A 53 2.27 4.86 -3.76
CA THR A 53 3.01 6.02 -3.23
C THR A 53 2.09 7.21 -3.02
N GLU A 54 1.20 7.49 -3.98
CA GLU A 54 0.20 8.56 -3.88
C GLU A 54 -0.74 8.36 -2.68
N ILE A 55 -1.25 7.14 -2.49
CA ILE A 55 -2.11 6.77 -1.35
C ILE A 55 -1.34 6.93 -0.03
N ILE A 56 -0.08 6.48 0.04
CA ILE A 56 0.76 6.64 1.24
C ILE A 56 0.98 8.13 1.55
N THR A 57 1.24 8.97 0.54
CA THR A 57 1.39 10.41 0.76
C THR A 57 0.10 11.08 1.20
N GLN A 58 -1.05 10.62 0.70
CA GLN A 58 -2.35 11.18 1.02
C GLN A 58 -2.82 10.80 2.43
N PHE A 59 -2.73 9.52 2.80
CA PHE A 59 -3.32 8.99 4.03
C PHE A 59 -2.32 8.81 5.17
N GLN A 60 -1.01 8.83 4.89
CA GLN A 60 0.07 8.60 5.85
C GLN A 60 -0.19 7.41 6.79
N PRO A 61 -0.38 6.18 6.25
CA PRO A 61 -0.67 5.01 7.05
C PRO A 61 0.47 4.66 8.01
N ASP A 62 0.13 4.26 9.23
CA ASP A 62 1.05 3.74 10.24
C ASP A 62 1.42 2.28 9.96
N TYR A 63 0.45 1.52 9.42
CA TYR A 63 0.61 0.10 9.10
C TYR A 63 0.21 -0.18 7.66
N PHE A 64 0.91 -1.15 7.07
CA PHE A 64 0.67 -1.59 5.71
C PHE A 64 0.51 -3.11 5.69
N ALA A 65 -0.58 -3.58 5.10
CA ALA A 65 -0.89 -4.99 4.90
C ALA A 65 -1.00 -5.26 3.41
N ILE A 66 -0.35 -6.32 2.93
CA ILE A 66 -0.46 -6.76 1.53
C ILE A 66 -0.60 -8.27 1.51
N GLU A 67 -1.49 -8.78 0.67
CA GLU A 67 -1.54 -10.22 0.42
C GLU A 67 -0.30 -10.66 -0.36
N GLN A 68 0.33 -11.73 0.12
CA GLN A 68 1.57 -12.24 -0.43
C GLN A 68 1.29 -13.01 -1.73
N VAL A 69 0.98 -12.29 -2.80
CA VAL A 69 0.84 -12.87 -4.14
C VAL A 69 2.25 -12.97 -4.73
N PHE A 70 2.66 -14.20 -5.04
CA PHE A 70 3.97 -14.66 -5.54
C PHE A 70 4.51 -13.96 -6.82
N MET A 71 3.99 -12.79 -7.21
CA MET A 71 4.21 -12.21 -8.54
C MET A 71 5.39 -11.25 -8.68
N ALA A 72 6.13 -10.89 -7.62
CA ALA A 72 7.26 -9.99 -7.78
C ALA A 72 8.34 -10.12 -6.70
N LYS A 73 9.50 -10.71 -7.09
CA LYS A 73 10.80 -10.52 -6.41
C LYS A 73 11.16 -9.04 -6.15
N ASN A 74 10.47 -8.09 -6.81
CA ASN A 74 10.75 -6.64 -6.73
C ASN A 74 9.72 -5.82 -5.94
N ALA A 75 8.48 -6.30 -5.75
CA ALA A 75 7.49 -5.57 -4.93
C ALA A 75 7.93 -5.53 -3.46
N ASP A 76 8.54 -6.62 -2.99
CA ASP A 76 9.14 -6.74 -1.67
C ASP A 76 10.19 -5.64 -1.40
N SER A 77 10.99 -5.27 -2.40
CA SER A 77 12.01 -4.22 -2.29
C SER A 77 11.41 -2.81 -2.25
N ALA A 78 10.40 -2.54 -3.09
CA ALA A 78 9.70 -1.26 -3.11
C ALA A 78 8.88 -1.03 -1.84
N LEU A 79 8.28 -2.09 -1.30
CA LEU A 79 7.56 -2.11 -0.04
C LEU A 79 8.50 -1.98 1.16
N LYS A 80 9.66 -2.66 1.16
CA LYS A 80 10.71 -2.46 2.17
C LYS A 80 11.22 -1.01 2.21
N LEU A 81 11.35 -0.34 1.06
CA LEU A 81 11.69 1.09 0.98
C LEU A 81 10.58 1.98 1.55
N GLY A 82 9.31 1.63 1.31
CA GLY A 82 8.15 2.28 1.95
C GLY A 82 8.11 2.05 3.46
N GLN A 83 8.36 0.83 3.94
CA GLN A 83 8.50 0.49 5.36
C GLN A 83 9.66 1.23 6.01
N ALA A 84 10.81 1.35 5.34
CA ALA A 84 11.95 2.11 5.84
C ALA A 84 11.65 3.62 5.95
N ARG A 85 10.87 4.19 5.01
CA ARG A 85 10.38 5.56 5.10
C ARG A 85 9.35 5.74 6.22
N ALA A 86 8.42 4.80 6.41
CA ALA A 86 7.48 4.82 7.53
C ALA A 86 8.20 4.68 8.88
N ALA A 87 9.24 3.84 8.95
CA ALA A 87 10.07 3.65 10.13
C ALA A 87 10.89 4.90 10.51
N TRP A 88 11.24 5.76 9.54
CA TRP A 88 11.94 7.03 9.85
C TRP A 88 11.10 7.98 10.71
N ARG A 89 9.76 7.86 10.69
CA ARG A 89 8.87 8.64 11.56
C ARG A 89 8.66 8.01 12.94
N LEU A 90 9.01 6.73 13.11
CA LEU A 90 8.94 5.99 14.37
C LEU A 90 10.20 6.16 15.25
N TRP A 91 11.27 6.77 14.74
CA TRP A 91 12.51 7.07 15.49
C TRP A 91 12.58 8.52 16.01
N ARG A 92 11.42 9.21 16.09
CA ARG A 92 11.32 10.59 16.58
C ARG A 92 10.32 10.78 17.72
N ARG A 93 10.02 9.71 18.47
CA ARG A 93 9.41 9.76 19.79
C ARG A 93 9.95 8.66 20.68
#